data_AF-A0A958N7H3-F1
#
_entry.id   AF-A0A958N7H3-F1
#
_cell.length_a   1.000
_cell.length_b   1.000
_cell.length_c   1.000
_cell.angle_alpha   90.00
_cell.angle_beta   90.00
_cell.angle_gamma   90.00
#
_symmetry.space_group_name_H-M   'P 1'
#
loop_
_entity.id
_entity.type
_entity.pdbx_description
1 polymer ?
#
loop_
_entity_poly.entity_id
_entity_poly.type
_entity_poly.pdbx_seq_one_letter_code
_entity_poly.pdbx_strand_id
1 'polypeptide(L)'
;MRYAKLLFIGVFFVSSAGYPQAPAPKSDEATQPESAETTENARSFFVFPLAVSLLGVGSFYGLTAGVNKLTGTDIDITLAKTFGRIDAHGGLITGIPVVPSKLYIDVSYGRINEGFFETEYARGIEKADVYVEKIEAYGLRFELKYYPFEWWTIRPGFAQTEAEINEYTYNGNEVDLNDTDIASINTDYIFTETDITLLDNKERPTKGAIATLGALYESGRAEESDQLTLSYKVSGYVPVATSLVWANTIFGSDATVLNEKYGEPSDIRSKLGSNCSDISNQSHRDRCEDWQDDYVHYQSASNRNGSAYALGGSRYLRSYREGRFRGAHSRAFSSELRWTLSETLGIPYFTNSGRAIDLVPFWDVGFVNDFESKLYDSARNSFGASLRAYFSPTVIRLAYATGEEGDGIYLTAGAAW
;
A
#
# COMPACT_ATOMS: atom_id res chain seq x y z
N MET A 1 10.71 7.84 -7.29
CA MET A 1 11.58 6.91 -6.51
C MET A 1 10.99 6.15 -5.30
N ARG A 2 10.71 6.71 -4.10
CA ARG A 2 10.14 5.90 -2.96
C ARG A 2 8.71 5.36 -3.23
N TYR A 3 8.01 5.93 -4.20
CA TYR A 3 6.67 5.54 -4.59
C TYR A 3 6.58 4.22 -5.35
N ALA A 4 7.54 3.98 -6.25
CA ALA A 4 7.70 2.68 -6.88
C ALA A 4 7.98 1.57 -5.86
N LYS A 5 8.68 1.90 -4.76
CA LYS A 5 8.99 0.97 -3.65
C LYS A 5 7.76 0.66 -2.79
N LEU A 6 6.96 1.67 -2.45
CA LEU A 6 5.69 1.52 -1.72
C LEU A 6 4.60 0.84 -2.57
N LEU A 7 4.63 1.00 -3.89
CA LEU A 7 3.79 0.21 -4.81
C LEU A 7 4.37 -1.19 -5.07
N PHE A 8 5.67 -1.42 -5.04
CA PHE A 8 6.21 -2.78 -5.06
C PHE A 8 5.76 -3.56 -3.83
N ILE A 9 5.89 -2.93 -2.66
CA ILE A 9 5.37 -3.42 -1.38
C ILE A 9 3.83 -3.41 -1.40
N GLY A 10 3.17 -2.47 -2.07
CA GLY A 10 1.71 -2.36 -2.15
C GLY A 10 1.03 -3.19 -3.24
N VAL A 11 1.77 -3.76 -4.19
CA VAL A 11 1.28 -4.60 -5.29
C VAL A 11 1.61 -6.07 -5.01
N PHE A 12 2.72 -6.38 -4.32
CA PHE A 12 3.09 -7.75 -3.94
C PHE A 12 3.14 -8.04 -2.44
N PHE A 13 3.27 -7.02 -1.58
CA PHE A 13 3.52 -7.19 -0.14
C PHE A 13 2.52 -6.45 0.76
N VAL A 14 1.31 -6.17 0.24
CA VAL A 14 0.20 -5.64 1.05
C VAL A 14 0.09 -6.53 2.28
N SER A 15 0.01 -5.88 3.44
CA SER A 15 -0.28 -6.47 4.74
C SER A 15 -1.08 -7.75 4.59
N SER A 16 -0.57 -8.83 5.18
CA SER A 16 -1.15 -10.16 5.24
C SER A 16 -2.52 -10.23 5.99
N ALA A 17 -3.18 -9.08 6.13
CA ALA A 17 -4.53 -8.88 6.63
C ALA A 17 -5.62 -9.36 5.66
N GLY A 18 -5.30 -9.49 4.35
CA GLY A 18 -6.29 -9.82 3.31
C GLY A 18 -6.30 -11.24 2.76
N TYR A 19 -5.36 -12.09 3.17
CA TYR A 19 -5.39 -13.51 2.85
C TYR A 19 -6.11 -14.27 3.97
N PRO A 20 -6.78 -15.40 3.68
CA PRO A 20 -7.34 -16.25 4.73
C PRO A 20 -6.24 -16.52 5.75
N GLN A 21 -6.36 -15.87 6.91
CA GLN A 21 -5.40 -16.05 7.98
C GLN A 21 -5.55 -17.48 8.48
N ALA A 22 -4.43 -18.12 8.83
CA ALA A 22 -4.47 -19.32 9.64
C ALA A 22 -5.45 -19.06 10.80
N PRO A 23 -6.41 -19.98 11.05
CA PRO A 23 -7.46 -19.74 12.04
C PRO A 23 -6.80 -19.41 13.39
N ALA A 24 -7.30 -18.38 14.06
CA ALA A 24 -6.93 -18.12 15.43
C ALA A 24 -7.20 -19.41 16.27
N PRO A 25 -6.33 -19.75 17.24
CA PRO A 25 -6.57 -20.89 18.10
C PRO A 25 -7.94 -20.72 18.78
N LYS A 26 -8.80 -21.73 18.68
CA LYS A 26 -10.11 -21.72 19.35
C LYS A 26 -9.92 -21.95 20.85
N SER A 27 -10.62 -21.19 21.69
CA SER A 27 -10.83 -21.54 23.09
C SER A 27 -11.90 -22.62 23.23
N ASP A 28 -11.62 -23.66 24.01
CA ASP A 28 -12.56 -24.75 24.33
C ASP A 28 -13.71 -24.28 25.27
N GLU A 29 -14.90 -24.89 25.07
CA GLU A 29 -16.19 -24.82 25.81
C GLU A 29 -17.19 -23.68 25.43
N ALA A 30 -18.49 -23.89 25.18
CA ALA A 30 -19.40 -25.03 25.39
C ALA A 30 -20.58 -25.11 24.38
N THR A 31 -20.86 -26.34 23.94
CA THR A 31 -22.12 -27.05 23.61
C THR A 31 -23.34 -26.34 22.99
N GLN A 32 -23.63 -26.64 21.71
CA GLN A 32 -24.97 -26.90 21.11
C GLN A 32 -24.81 -27.64 19.75
N PRO A 33 -25.83 -28.38 19.26
CA PRO A 33 -25.67 -29.77 18.84
C PRO A 33 -25.18 -30.01 17.40
N GLU A 34 -24.30 -31.00 17.33
CA GLU A 34 -23.99 -31.96 16.27
C GLU A 34 -24.90 -31.96 15.01
N SER A 35 -24.42 -31.32 13.93
CA SER A 35 -24.55 -31.85 12.57
C SER A 35 -23.58 -31.14 11.60
N ALA A 36 -22.29 -31.51 11.64
CA ALA A 36 -21.34 -31.43 10.53
C ALA A 36 -19.94 -31.82 11.04
N GLU A 37 -19.68 -33.12 11.16
CA GLU A 37 -18.32 -33.61 11.34
C GLU A 37 -17.45 -33.23 10.13
N THR A 38 -16.49 -32.35 10.40
CA THR A 38 -15.12 -32.35 9.88
C THR A 38 -14.90 -32.27 8.37
N THR A 39 -14.78 -31.03 7.88
CA THR A 39 -13.92 -30.71 6.72
C THR A 39 -12.92 -29.61 7.07
N GLU A 40 -12.44 -29.58 8.32
CA GLU A 40 -11.63 -28.46 8.83
C GLU A 40 -10.19 -28.45 8.29
N ASN A 41 -9.74 -29.54 7.64
CA ASN A 41 -8.37 -29.71 7.11
C ASN A 41 -8.30 -30.01 5.59
N ALA A 42 -9.36 -29.75 4.83
CA ALA A 42 -9.31 -30.01 3.39
C ALA A 42 -8.45 -28.96 2.66
N ARG A 43 -7.43 -29.44 1.94
CA ARG A 43 -6.69 -28.66 0.94
C ARG A 43 -7.68 -28.06 -0.05
N SER A 44 -7.57 -26.76 -0.31
CA SER A 44 -8.36 -26.09 -1.35
C SER A 44 -7.46 -25.38 -2.34
N PHE A 45 -7.83 -25.43 -3.62
CA PHE A 45 -7.19 -24.64 -4.67
C PHE A 45 -8.08 -23.46 -4.99
N PHE A 46 -7.45 -22.34 -5.34
CA PHE A 46 -8.18 -21.16 -5.73
C PHE A 46 -7.52 -20.46 -6.90
N VAL A 47 -8.35 -19.75 -7.68
CA VAL A 47 -7.93 -18.89 -8.78
C VAL A 47 -8.85 -17.68 -8.79
N PHE A 48 -8.29 -16.48 -8.80
CA PHE A 48 -9.05 -15.23 -8.87
C PHE A 48 -8.45 -14.28 -9.90
N PRO A 49 -9.29 -13.60 -10.70
CA PRO A 49 -8.83 -12.52 -11.54
C PRO A 49 -8.43 -11.31 -10.68
N LEU A 50 -7.40 -10.61 -11.10
CA LEU A 50 -6.98 -9.33 -10.57
C LEU A 50 -7.30 -8.24 -11.61
N ALA A 51 -7.92 -7.15 -11.18
CA ALA A 51 -8.06 -5.95 -12.00
C ALA A 51 -7.85 -4.72 -11.13
N VAL A 52 -6.92 -3.86 -11.50
CA VAL A 52 -6.55 -2.68 -10.73
C VAL A 52 -6.45 -1.47 -11.65
N SER A 53 -7.01 -0.36 -11.22
CA SER A 53 -6.85 0.97 -11.83
C SER A 53 -6.69 1.97 -10.70
N LEU A 54 -5.52 2.62 -10.63
CA LEU A 54 -5.20 3.61 -9.61
C LEU A 54 -4.72 4.90 -10.28
N LEU A 55 -5.10 6.04 -9.71
CA LEU A 55 -4.67 7.34 -10.21
C LEU A 55 -3.15 7.51 -10.02
N GLY A 56 -2.42 7.84 -11.08
CA GLY A 56 -0.95 7.92 -11.10
C GLY A 56 -0.24 6.59 -11.42
N VAL A 57 -0.92 5.45 -11.34
CA VAL A 57 -0.36 4.14 -11.72
C VAL A 57 -1.00 3.61 -13.01
N GLY A 58 -2.24 4.02 -13.28
CA GLY A 58 -3.04 3.53 -14.39
C GLY A 58 -3.57 2.11 -14.16
N SER A 59 -3.91 1.43 -15.27
CA SER A 59 -4.64 0.17 -15.22
C SER A 59 -3.77 -1.05 -15.55
N PHE A 60 -3.92 -2.10 -14.76
CA PHE A 60 -3.30 -3.41 -14.98
C PHE A 60 -4.24 -4.52 -14.51
N TYR A 61 -4.06 -5.72 -15.05
CA TYR A 61 -4.89 -6.88 -14.76
C TYR A 61 -4.02 -8.11 -14.60
N GLY A 62 -4.56 -9.16 -14.01
CA GLY A 62 -3.77 -10.33 -13.71
C GLY A 62 -4.59 -11.51 -13.24
N LEU A 63 -3.88 -12.52 -12.78
CA LEU A 63 -4.44 -13.72 -12.21
C LEU A 63 -3.63 -14.10 -10.98
N THR A 64 -4.35 -14.47 -9.94
CA THR A 64 -3.79 -15.04 -8.72
C THR A 64 -4.27 -16.47 -8.60
N ALA A 65 -3.38 -17.40 -8.29
CA ALA A 65 -3.71 -18.79 -8.07
C ALA A 65 -2.94 -19.32 -6.86
N GLY A 66 -3.51 -20.27 -6.15
CA GLY A 66 -2.84 -20.81 -4.98
C GLY A 66 -3.50 -22.05 -4.43
N VAL A 67 -2.89 -22.53 -3.35
CA VAL A 67 -3.36 -23.66 -2.56
C VAL A 67 -3.33 -23.27 -1.10
N ASN A 68 -4.44 -23.50 -0.43
CA ASN A 68 -4.54 -23.35 1.02
C ASN A 68 -4.36 -24.70 1.70
N LYS A 69 -3.82 -24.67 2.92
CA LYS A 69 -3.62 -25.83 3.78
C LYS A 69 -2.86 -26.96 3.09
N LEU A 70 -1.66 -26.65 2.60
CA LEU A 70 -0.82 -27.58 1.87
C LEU A 70 -0.57 -28.85 2.69
N THR A 71 -1.28 -29.93 2.36
CA THR A 71 -1.09 -31.26 2.96
C THR A 71 -1.45 -31.31 4.45
N GLY A 72 -2.56 -30.69 4.85
CA GLY A 72 -3.03 -30.72 6.24
C GLY A 72 -2.17 -29.88 7.20
N THR A 73 -1.39 -28.94 6.66
CA THR A 73 -0.64 -27.93 7.41
C THR A 73 -1.36 -26.57 7.36
N ASP A 74 -0.88 -25.60 8.11
CA ASP A 74 -1.32 -24.19 8.04
C ASP A 74 -0.66 -23.42 6.87
N ILE A 75 0.09 -24.11 6.01
CA ILE A 75 0.88 -23.47 4.94
C ILE A 75 -0.03 -23.17 3.75
N ASP A 76 -0.04 -21.91 3.35
CA ASP A 76 -0.70 -21.43 2.14
C ASP A 76 0.34 -20.94 1.14
N ILE A 77 0.14 -21.25 -0.14
CA ILE A 77 1.00 -20.79 -1.24
C ILE A 77 0.13 -20.05 -2.23
N THR A 78 0.51 -18.81 -2.54
CA THR A 78 -0.14 -18.00 -3.57
C THR A 78 0.89 -17.52 -4.58
N LEU A 79 0.51 -17.55 -5.86
CA LEU A 79 1.26 -17.01 -6.98
C LEU A 79 0.39 -15.99 -7.72
N ALA A 80 1.01 -14.92 -8.20
CA ALA A 80 0.33 -13.90 -8.98
C ALA A 80 1.15 -13.49 -10.20
N LYS A 81 0.46 -13.18 -11.30
CA LYS A 81 1.03 -12.56 -12.50
C LYS A 81 0.09 -11.45 -12.97
N THR A 82 0.69 -10.33 -13.35
CA THR A 82 0.02 -9.13 -13.85
C THR A 82 0.54 -8.75 -15.23
N PHE A 83 -0.27 -7.98 -15.94
CA PHE A 83 -0.07 -7.50 -17.31
C PHE A 83 -0.67 -6.09 -17.46
N GLY A 84 -0.21 -5.36 -18.47
CA GLY A 84 -0.66 -4.01 -18.77
C GLY A 84 0.37 -2.99 -18.30
N ARG A 85 -0.08 -1.94 -17.60
CA ARG A 85 0.84 -0.88 -17.12
C ARG A 85 1.85 -1.35 -16.08
N ILE A 86 1.60 -2.51 -15.47
CA ILE A 86 2.56 -3.23 -14.63
C ILE A 86 2.58 -4.68 -15.14
N ASP A 87 3.71 -5.09 -15.72
CA ASP A 87 4.06 -6.49 -15.91
C ASP A 87 4.89 -6.94 -14.71
N ALA A 88 4.30 -7.80 -13.90
CA ALA A 88 4.97 -8.30 -12.72
C ALA A 88 4.47 -9.67 -12.32
N HIS A 89 5.31 -10.43 -11.61
CA HIS A 89 4.97 -11.72 -11.03
C HIS A 89 5.54 -11.87 -9.64
N GLY A 90 4.95 -12.75 -8.84
CA GLY A 90 5.40 -12.97 -7.48
C GLY A 90 4.70 -14.12 -6.82
N GLY A 91 5.08 -14.37 -5.58
CA GLY A 91 4.48 -15.40 -4.75
C GLY A 91 4.69 -15.15 -3.28
N LEU A 92 3.83 -15.77 -2.49
CA LEU A 92 3.90 -15.77 -1.03
C LEU A 92 3.67 -17.18 -0.52
N ILE A 93 4.42 -17.52 0.52
CA ILE A 93 4.24 -18.71 1.33
C ILE A 93 3.97 -18.20 2.74
N THR A 94 2.80 -18.50 3.28
CA THR A 94 2.37 -18.00 4.58
C THR A 94 2.00 -19.14 5.50
N GLY A 95 2.03 -18.88 6.80
CA GLY A 95 1.57 -19.86 7.79
C GLY A 95 2.56 -21.01 8.02
N ILE A 96 3.85 -20.82 7.77
CA ILE A 96 4.88 -21.82 8.10
C ILE A 96 5.01 -21.89 9.63
N PRO A 97 4.62 -22.99 10.29
CA PRO A 97 4.58 -23.03 11.76
C PRO A 97 5.99 -23.15 12.34
N VAL A 98 6.35 -22.26 13.27
CA VAL A 98 7.54 -22.38 14.13
C VAL A 98 7.14 -22.90 15.50
N VAL A 99 6.11 -22.30 16.08
CA VAL A 99 5.41 -22.78 17.27
C VAL A 99 3.95 -22.92 16.88
N PRO A 100 3.40 -24.14 16.81
CA PRO A 100 2.02 -24.36 16.38
C PRO A 100 1.05 -23.42 17.11
N SER A 101 0.09 -22.83 16.40
CA SER A 101 -0.93 -21.88 16.88
C SER A 101 -0.46 -20.50 17.39
N LYS A 102 0.85 -20.24 17.52
CA LYS A 102 1.35 -18.99 18.13
C LYS A 102 2.36 -18.24 17.28
N LEU A 103 3.22 -18.93 16.54
CA LEU A 103 4.31 -18.31 15.81
C LEU A 103 4.44 -18.92 14.42
N TYR A 104 4.33 -18.05 13.42
CA TYR A 104 4.39 -18.41 12.00
C TYR A 104 5.44 -17.59 11.27
N ILE A 105 5.96 -18.14 10.18
CA ILE A 105 6.80 -17.43 9.22
C ILE A 105 6.02 -17.26 7.92
N ASP A 106 6.11 -16.05 7.39
CA ASP A 106 5.64 -15.69 6.06
C ASP A 106 6.84 -15.22 5.22
N VAL A 107 6.91 -15.72 3.99
CA VAL A 107 7.94 -15.36 3.00
C VAL A 107 7.24 -14.91 1.73
N SER A 108 7.71 -13.82 1.16
CA SER A 108 7.15 -13.31 -0.09
C SER A 108 8.24 -12.79 -1.03
N TYR A 109 7.95 -12.89 -2.32
CA TYR A 109 8.81 -12.47 -3.41
C TYR A 109 7.97 -11.80 -4.49
N GLY A 110 8.50 -10.75 -5.11
CA GLY A 110 7.91 -10.13 -6.28
C GLY A 110 8.97 -9.63 -7.25
N ARG A 111 8.63 -9.58 -8.53
CA ARG A 111 9.42 -8.98 -9.61
C ARG A 111 8.51 -8.19 -10.55
N ILE A 112 8.77 -6.90 -10.70
CA ILE A 112 8.26 -6.07 -11.80
C ILE A 112 9.28 -6.15 -12.92
N ASN A 113 8.87 -6.71 -14.05
CA ASN A 113 9.68 -6.72 -15.26
C ASN A 113 9.52 -5.41 -16.04
N GLU A 114 8.39 -4.73 -15.88
CA GLU A 114 8.15 -3.40 -16.44
C GLU A 114 6.98 -2.75 -15.69
N GLY A 115 7.14 -1.51 -15.23
CA GLY A 115 6.05 -0.76 -14.59
C GLY A 115 6.16 0.73 -14.85
N PHE A 116 5.04 1.39 -15.11
CA PHE A 116 5.00 2.83 -15.37
C PHE A 116 4.28 3.58 -14.25
N PHE A 117 5.00 4.47 -13.57
CA PHE A 117 4.52 5.18 -12.40
C PHE A 117 4.63 6.68 -12.58
N GLU A 118 3.54 7.40 -12.36
CA GLU A 118 3.63 8.85 -12.21
C GLU A 118 4.23 9.19 -10.85
N THR A 119 5.21 10.07 -10.86
CA THR A 119 5.82 10.65 -9.68
C THR A 119 5.98 12.14 -9.87
N GLU A 120 6.19 12.81 -8.76
CA GLU A 120 6.66 14.18 -8.69
C GLU A 120 7.79 14.22 -7.68
N TYR A 121 8.67 15.19 -7.85
CA TYR A 121 9.81 15.43 -6.98
C TYR A 121 9.57 16.70 -6.17
N ALA A 122 8.49 16.68 -5.40
CA ALA A 122 8.10 17.77 -4.51
C ALA A 122 7.70 17.26 -3.13
N ARG A 123 7.68 18.20 -2.18
CA ARG A 123 7.27 17.97 -0.79
C ARG A 123 6.13 18.91 -0.41
N GLY A 124 5.30 18.46 0.51
CA GLY A 124 4.09 19.15 0.93
C GLY A 124 2.94 18.95 -0.05
N ILE A 125 2.15 20.00 -0.22
CA ILE A 125 0.83 20.00 -0.89
C ILE A 125 0.77 20.84 -2.15
N GLU A 126 1.88 21.51 -2.49
CA GLU A 126 1.98 22.34 -3.69
C GLU A 126 2.05 21.49 -4.95
N LYS A 127 1.55 22.03 -6.05
CA LYS A 127 1.66 21.39 -7.38
C LYS A 127 3.09 21.41 -7.86
N ALA A 128 3.49 20.33 -8.50
CA ALA A 128 4.82 20.14 -9.06
C ALA A 128 4.74 19.39 -10.38
N ASP A 129 5.86 19.36 -11.07
CA ASP A 129 5.98 18.66 -12.34
C ASP A 129 5.86 17.14 -12.17
N VAL A 130 5.27 16.54 -13.19
CA VAL A 130 4.84 15.15 -13.19
C VAL A 130 5.65 14.38 -14.18
N TYR A 131 6.42 13.44 -13.67
CA TYR A 131 7.22 12.52 -14.46
C TYR A 131 6.58 11.15 -14.48
N VAL A 132 6.70 10.43 -15.59
CA VAL A 132 6.43 8.99 -15.63
C VAL A 132 7.76 8.25 -15.59
N GLU A 133 7.94 7.43 -14.57
CA GLU A 133 9.08 6.53 -14.40
C GLU A 133 8.76 5.17 -15.00
N LYS A 134 9.65 4.64 -15.84
CA LYS A 134 9.65 3.22 -16.24
C LYS A 134 10.60 2.45 -15.34
N ILE A 135 10.09 1.44 -14.65
CA ILE A 135 10.80 0.79 -13.55
C ILE A 135 10.83 -0.73 -13.71
N GLU A 136 11.99 -1.30 -13.45
CA GLU A 136 12.20 -2.71 -13.13
C GLU A 136 12.51 -2.85 -11.65
N ALA A 137 11.99 -3.88 -10.99
CA ALA A 137 12.29 -4.07 -9.58
C ALA A 137 12.08 -5.51 -9.13
N TYR A 138 12.74 -5.90 -8.05
CA TYR A 138 12.39 -7.09 -7.29
C TYR A 138 12.39 -6.81 -5.79
N GLY A 139 11.73 -7.68 -5.05
CA GLY A 139 11.72 -7.61 -3.59
C GLY A 139 11.58 -8.98 -2.96
N LEU A 140 12.13 -9.10 -1.76
CA LEU A 140 12.02 -10.23 -0.86
C LEU A 140 11.58 -9.72 0.50
N ARG A 141 10.66 -10.43 1.15
CA ARG A 141 10.20 -10.08 2.50
C ARG A 141 10.05 -11.33 3.34
N PHE A 142 10.55 -11.23 4.57
CA PHE A 142 10.40 -12.20 5.62
C PHE A 142 9.65 -11.55 6.78
N GLU A 143 8.59 -12.18 7.25
CA GLU A 143 7.78 -11.71 8.37
C GLU A 143 7.57 -12.86 9.35
N LEU A 144 7.79 -12.59 10.63
CA LEU A 144 7.34 -13.45 11.71
C LEU A 144 5.97 -12.96 12.15
N LYS A 145 5.01 -13.86 12.33
CA LYS A 145 3.69 -13.55 12.90
C LYS A 145 3.55 -14.21 14.25
N TYR A 146 3.53 -13.40 15.29
CA TYR A 146 3.33 -13.86 16.65
C TYR A 146 1.95 -13.44 17.15
N TYR A 147 1.22 -14.40 17.73
CA TYR A 147 -0.10 -14.20 18.33
C TYR A 147 -0.01 -14.44 19.84
N PRO A 148 0.32 -13.41 20.65
CA PRO A 148 0.25 -13.52 22.10
C PRO A 148 -1.16 -13.90 22.57
N PHE A 149 -2.19 -13.33 21.93
CA PHE A 149 -3.62 -13.58 22.15
C PHE A 149 -4.36 -13.48 20.81
N GLU A 150 -5.61 -13.96 20.75
CA GLU A 150 -6.43 -13.91 19.52
C GLU A 150 -6.66 -12.49 18.99
N TRP A 151 -6.68 -11.49 19.88
CA TRP A 151 -6.89 -10.08 19.56
C TRP A 151 -5.59 -9.31 19.34
N TRP A 152 -4.42 -9.93 19.52
CA TRP A 152 -3.12 -9.25 19.39
C TRP A 152 -2.22 -9.99 18.40
N THR A 153 -1.74 -9.29 17.38
CA THR A 153 -0.74 -9.80 16.44
C THR A 153 0.49 -8.90 16.45
N ILE A 154 1.69 -9.49 16.48
CA ILE A 154 2.97 -8.79 16.33
C ILE A 154 3.69 -9.35 15.10
N ARG A 155 4.18 -8.46 14.23
CA ARG A 155 4.76 -8.77 12.93
C ARG A 155 6.13 -8.13 12.71
N PRO A 156 7.20 -8.56 13.39
CA PRO A 156 8.54 -8.13 13.04
C PRO A 156 9.01 -8.81 11.76
N GLY A 157 9.83 -8.11 10.98
CA GLY A 157 10.35 -8.67 9.75
C GLY A 157 11.45 -7.84 9.12
N PHE A 158 11.93 -8.35 8.00
CA PHE A 158 12.95 -7.74 7.15
C PHE A 158 12.47 -7.80 5.71
N ALA A 159 12.80 -6.78 4.93
CA ALA A 159 12.61 -6.79 3.50
C ALA A 159 13.83 -6.22 2.79
N GLN A 160 14.07 -6.70 1.57
CA GLN A 160 15.03 -6.13 0.65
C GLN A 160 14.32 -5.84 -0.67
N THR A 161 14.64 -4.69 -1.27
CA THR A 161 14.15 -4.33 -2.60
C THR A 161 15.28 -3.79 -3.43
N GLU A 162 15.29 -4.13 -4.71
CA GLU A 162 16.11 -3.47 -5.72
C GLU A 162 15.21 -2.92 -6.80
N ALA A 163 15.45 -1.68 -7.23
CA ALA A 163 14.72 -1.05 -8.32
C ALA A 163 15.67 -0.34 -9.28
N GLU A 164 15.40 -0.43 -10.56
CA GLU A 164 16.11 0.23 -11.64
C GLU A 164 15.12 1.12 -12.38
N ILE A 165 15.53 2.34 -12.69
CA ILE A 165 14.68 3.28 -13.42
C ILE A 165 15.30 3.47 -14.79
N ASN A 166 14.62 2.94 -15.79
CA ASN A 166 15.17 2.82 -17.13
C ASN A 166 14.84 4.06 -17.98
N GLU A 167 13.75 4.76 -17.66
CA GLU A 167 13.28 5.88 -18.47
C GLU A 167 12.46 6.87 -17.62
N TYR A 168 12.57 8.15 -17.97
CA TYR A 168 11.71 9.23 -17.49
C TYR A 168 11.04 9.92 -18.67
N THR A 169 9.76 10.19 -18.55
CA THR A 169 9.04 11.06 -19.50
C THR A 169 8.33 12.20 -18.78
N TYR A 170 8.31 13.37 -19.41
CA TYR A 170 7.61 14.57 -18.97
C TYR A 170 6.75 15.11 -20.12
N ASN A 171 5.45 15.26 -19.89
CA ASN A 171 4.47 15.68 -20.92
C ASN A 171 4.56 14.85 -22.22
N GLY A 172 4.83 13.55 -22.09
CA GLY A 172 4.96 12.61 -23.22
C GLY A 172 6.29 12.68 -23.97
N ASN A 173 7.23 13.53 -23.54
CA ASN A 173 8.58 13.60 -24.10
C ASN A 173 9.58 12.97 -23.15
N GLU A 174 10.56 12.27 -23.70
CA GLU A 174 11.67 11.70 -22.93
C GLU A 174 12.50 12.79 -22.23
N VAL A 175 12.89 12.49 -20.99
CA VAL A 175 13.89 13.22 -20.23
C VAL A 175 15.20 12.44 -20.39
N ASP A 176 16.02 12.90 -21.32
CA ASP A 176 17.32 12.31 -21.63
C ASP A 176 18.30 12.64 -20.49
N LEU A 177 18.76 11.62 -19.77
CA LEU A 177 19.73 11.77 -18.68
C LEU A 177 21.18 11.47 -19.13
N ASN A 178 21.40 11.40 -20.45
CA ASN A 178 22.67 11.11 -21.12
C ASN A 178 23.36 9.85 -20.57
N ASP A 179 22.85 8.69 -20.99
CA ASP A 179 23.45 7.34 -20.84
C ASP A 179 23.99 7.03 -19.42
N THR A 180 23.28 7.52 -18.42
CA THR A 180 23.60 7.26 -17.03
C THR A 180 22.58 6.29 -16.47
N ASP A 181 23.05 5.07 -16.20
CA ASP A 181 22.37 4.17 -15.28
C ASP A 181 22.18 4.96 -13.97
N ILE A 182 20.97 5.47 -13.71
CA ILE A 182 20.64 5.88 -12.36
C ILE A 182 20.84 4.62 -11.54
N ALA A 183 21.90 4.63 -10.71
CA ALA A 183 22.38 3.44 -10.04
C ALA A 183 21.22 2.66 -9.41
N SER A 184 21.26 1.33 -9.55
CA SER A 184 20.22 0.48 -9.01
C SER A 184 20.00 0.77 -7.52
N ILE A 185 18.73 0.83 -7.17
CA ILE A 185 18.23 1.32 -5.91
C ILE A 185 18.04 0.11 -5.01
N ASN A 186 19.08 -0.28 -4.28
CA ASN A 186 18.95 -1.30 -3.24
C ASN A 186 18.49 -0.65 -1.92
N THR A 187 17.53 -1.25 -1.23
CA THR A 187 17.04 -0.78 0.06
C THR A 187 16.70 -1.95 0.96
N ASP A 188 17.28 -1.92 2.16
CA ASP A 188 17.01 -2.86 3.23
C ASP A 188 16.09 -2.22 4.27
N TYR A 189 15.10 -2.99 4.70
CA TYR A 189 14.09 -2.57 5.68
C TYR A 189 14.10 -3.51 6.86
N ILE A 190 14.04 -2.95 8.06
CA ILE A 190 13.69 -3.69 9.27
C ILE A 190 12.39 -3.08 9.77
N PHE A 191 11.37 -3.90 9.96
CA PHE A 191 10.06 -3.41 10.36
C PHE A 191 9.48 -4.22 11.50
N THR A 192 8.56 -3.58 12.22
CA THR A 192 7.62 -4.28 13.08
C THR A 192 6.28 -3.60 13.01
N GLU A 193 5.22 -4.40 12.91
CA GLU A 193 3.84 -3.92 12.98
C GLU A 193 3.09 -4.71 14.04
N THR A 194 2.24 -4.04 14.81
CA THR A 194 1.39 -4.70 15.80
C THR A 194 -0.05 -4.28 15.62
N ASP A 195 -0.96 -5.25 15.65
CA ASP A 195 -2.41 -5.03 15.61
C ASP A 195 -3.06 -5.42 16.92
N ILE A 196 -3.95 -4.56 17.40
CA ILE A 196 -4.96 -4.88 18.41
C ILE A 196 -6.31 -4.92 17.71
N THR A 197 -6.89 -6.10 17.56
CA THR A 197 -8.11 -6.35 16.77
C THR A 197 -9.27 -6.76 17.66
N LEU A 198 -10.30 -5.93 17.71
CA LEU A 198 -11.54 -6.16 18.45
C LEU A 198 -12.76 -6.10 17.51
N LEU A 199 -12.59 -6.62 16.30
CA LEU A 199 -13.59 -6.62 15.24
C LEU A 199 -14.46 -7.88 15.32
N ASP A 200 -15.73 -7.73 14.95
CA ASP A 200 -16.66 -8.86 14.78
C ASP A 200 -16.29 -9.74 13.57
N ASN A 201 -15.79 -9.13 12.50
CA ASN A 201 -15.32 -9.80 11.30
C ASN A 201 -14.15 -9.03 10.69
N LYS A 202 -13.07 -9.71 10.28
CA LYS A 202 -11.87 -9.06 9.72
C LYS A 202 -12.05 -8.61 8.26
N GLU A 203 -12.75 -9.38 7.43
CA GLU A 203 -12.92 -9.11 5.99
C GLU A 203 -13.98 -8.02 5.73
N ARG A 204 -15.04 -8.00 6.54
CA ARG A 204 -16.14 -7.03 6.45
C ARG A 204 -16.65 -6.67 7.85
N PRO A 205 -15.91 -5.83 8.60
CA PRO A 205 -16.26 -5.51 9.99
C PRO A 205 -17.53 -4.67 10.06
N THR A 206 -18.48 -5.02 10.91
CA THR A 206 -19.70 -4.22 11.18
C THR A 206 -19.65 -3.52 12.52
N LYS A 207 -18.84 -4.04 13.45
CA LYS A 207 -18.70 -3.53 14.81
C LYS A 207 -17.29 -3.73 15.34
N GLY A 208 -16.83 -2.77 16.13
CA GLY A 208 -15.59 -2.88 16.89
C GLY A 208 -14.51 -1.95 16.37
N ALA A 209 -13.26 -2.24 16.72
CA ALA A 209 -12.13 -1.43 16.30
C ALA A 209 -10.87 -2.26 16.07
N ILE A 210 -9.97 -1.71 15.26
CA ILE A 210 -8.60 -2.20 15.08
C ILE A 210 -7.64 -1.03 15.25
N ALA A 211 -6.57 -1.24 15.99
CA ALA A 211 -5.45 -0.31 16.12
C ALA A 211 -4.18 -0.99 15.61
N THR A 212 -3.45 -0.31 14.73
CA THR A 212 -2.18 -0.75 14.17
C THR A 212 -1.10 0.25 14.55
N LEU A 213 0.03 -0.23 15.06
CA LEU A 213 1.25 0.57 15.25
C LEU A 213 2.37 -0.04 14.41
N GLY A 214 3.10 0.80 13.70
CA GLY A 214 4.20 0.39 12.83
C GLY A 214 5.48 1.16 13.14
N ALA A 215 6.61 0.47 13.03
CA ALA A 215 7.94 1.06 12.98
C ALA A 215 8.71 0.46 11.81
N LEU A 216 9.36 1.32 11.03
CA LEU A 216 10.12 0.95 9.84
C LEU A 216 11.46 1.67 9.86
N TYR A 217 12.53 0.91 10.05
CA TYR A 217 13.88 1.37 9.74
C TYR A 217 14.14 1.14 8.24
N GLU A 218 14.58 2.18 7.56
CA GLU A 218 15.03 2.14 6.17
C GLU A 218 16.52 2.49 6.14
N SER A 219 17.33 1.54 5.66
CA SER A 219 18.72 1.79 5.33
C SER A 219 18.79 2.74 4.14
N GLY A 220 19.35 3.92 4.35
CA GLY A 220 19.54 4.92 3.33
C GLY A 220 20.59 4.46 2.32
N ARG A 221 20.36 4.75 1.05
CA ARG A 221 21.28 4.45 -0.06
C ARG A 221 22.59 5.23 0.04
N ALA A 222 23.44 5.10 -0.98
CA ALA A 222 24.60 5.97 -1.16
C ALA A 222 24.23 7.44 -1.00
N GLU A 223 23.10 7.87 -1.60
CA GLU A 223 22.62 9.26 -1.58
C GLU A 223 21.46 9.57 -0.63
N GLU A 224 20.96 8.57 0.10
CA GLU A 224 19.84 8.78 1.02
C GLU A 224 20.26 8.60 2.46
N SER A 225 19.70 9.43 3.32
CA SER A 225 19.86 9.29 4.76
C SER A 225 19.12 8.07 5.29
N ASP A 226 19.69 7.44 6.31
CA ASP A 226 19.00 6.35 7.02
C ASP A 226 17.89 6.97 7.87
N GLN A 227 16.72 6.32 7.93
CA GLN A 227 15.57 6.89 8.63
C GLN A 227 14.77 5.84 9.41
N LEU A 228 14.06 6.32 10.42
CA LEU A 228 13.01 5.58 11.11
C LEU A 228 11.67 6.26 10.82
N THR A 229 10.70 5.48 10.35
CA THR A 229 9.31 5.92 10.22
C THR A 229 8.46 5.22 11.25
N LEU A 230 7.74 6.00 12.06
CA LEU A 230 6.71 5.52 12.96
C LEU A 230 5.35 5.78 12.33
N SER A 231 4.41 4.85 12.49
CA SER A 231 3.05 5.01 12.01
C SER A 231 2.03 4.45 12.98
N TYR A 232 0.84 5.01 12.95
CA TYR A 232 -0.31 4.54 13.70
C TYR A 232 -1.58 4.67 12.86
N LYS A 233 -2.47 3.69 13.01
CA LYS A 233 -3.77 3.66 12.35
C LYS A 233 -4.81 3.13 13.32
N VAL A 234 -5.95 3.80 13.42
CA VAL A 234 -7.09 3.31 14.20
C VAL A 234 -8.33 3.36 13.32
N SER A 235 -8.98 2.22 13.14
CA SER A 235 -10.25 2.11 12.43
C SER A 235 -11.34 1.62 13.36
N GLY A 236 -12.48 2.30 13.38
CA GLY A 236 -13.64 1.96 14.20
C GLY A 236 -14.91 1.82 13.37
N TYR A 237 -15.77 0.88 13.75
CA TYR A 237 -17.00 0.51 13.05
C TYR A 237 -18.18 0.53 14.02
N VAL A 238 -19.19 1.32 13.71
CA VAL A 238 -20.40 1.46 14.52
C VAL A 238 -21.62 1.13 13.65
N PRO A 239 -22.41 0.09 13.97
CA PRO A 239 -23.68 -0.15 13.29
C PRO A 239 -24.68 0.93 13.74
N VAL A 240 -25.11 1.78 12.80
CA VAL A 240 -26.06 2.88 13.07
C VAL A 240 -27.49 2.52 12.70
N ALA A 241 -27.66 1.53 11.82
CA ALA A 241 -28.93 0.86 11.53
C ALA A 241 -28.65 -0.56 11.02
N THR A 242 -29.70 -1.35 10.75
CA THR A 242 -29.57 -2.75 10.32
C THR A 242 -28.66 -2.93 9.11
N SER A 243 -28.78 -2.08 8.09
CA SER A 243 -27.99 -2.13 6.86
C SER A 243 -26.97 -0.97 6.73
N LEU A 244 -26.68 -0.25 7.83
CA LEU A 244 -25.80 0.91 7.84
C LEU A 244 -24.70 0.78 8.90
N VAL A 245 -23.46 0.90 8.46
CA VAL A 245 -22.28 0.96 9.33
C VAL A 245 -21.55 2.28 9.07
N TRP A 246 -21.32 3.04 10.12
CA TRP A 246 -20.43 4.20 10.07
C TRP A 246 -19.02 3.76 10.44
N ALA A 247 -18.09 3.89 9.50
CA ALA A 247 -16.70 3.51 9.66
C ALA A 247 -15.82 4.75 9.62
N ASN A 248 -14.90 4.86 10.58
CA ASN A 248 -13.96 5.97 10.65
C ASN A 248 -12.54 5.43 10.77
N THR A 249 -11.59 6.05 10.10
CA THR A 249 -10.16 5.73 10.20
C THR A 249 -9.35 6.99 10.45
N ILE A 250 -8.46 6.93 11.44
CA ILE A 250 -7.42 7.94 11.69
C ILE A 250 -6.08 7.28 11.38
N PHE A 251 -5.21 8.01 10.69
CA PHE A 251 -3.87 7.60 10.35
C PHE A 251 -2.87 8.71 10.68
N GLY A 252 -1.68 8.32 11.12
CA GLY A 252 -0.54 9.22 11.21
C GLY A 252 0.78 8.52 10.95
N SER A 253 1.74 9.27 10.45
CA SER A 253 3.12 8.82 10.27
C SER A 253 4.10 9.96 10.44
N ASP A 254 5.22 9.66 11.09
CA ASP A 254 6.32 10.58 11.34
C ASP A 254 7.63 9.90 10.97
N ALA A 255 8.51 10.62 10.29
CA ALA A 255 9.85 10.17 9.97
C ALA A 255 10.90 10.91 10.78
N THR A 256 12.02 10.23 11.03
CA THR A 256 13.18 10.80 11.70
C THR A 256 14.43 10.30 11.01
N VAL A 257 15.31 11.23 10.65
CA VAL A 257 16.62 10.91 10.10
C VAL A 257 17.53 10.43 11.21
N LEU A 258 18.10 9.24 11.05
CA LEU A 258 19.01 8.63 12.02
C LEU A 258 20.48 8.91 11.67
N ASN A 259 20.79 8.90 10.38
CA ASN A 259 22.12 9.12 9.86
C ASN A 259 22.02 9.95 8.58
N GLU A 260 22.22 11.26 8.73
CA GLU A 260 22.12 12.21 7.64
C GLU A 260 23.25 12.00 6.63
N LYS A 261 22.89 11.94 5.34
CA LYS A 261 23.79 11.89 4.19
C LYS A 261 23.38 12.97 3.20
N TYR A 262 24.34 13.71 2.66
CA TYR A 262 24.16 14.72 1.61
C TYR A 262 22.93 15.61 1.83
N GLY A 263 22.95 16.38 2.92
CA GLY A 263 21.91 17.37 3.21
C GLY A 263 21.93 18.54 2.21
N GLU A 264 23.08 18.86 1.59
CA GLU A 264 23.19 19.94 0.63
C GLU A 264 22.89 19.52 -0.82
N PRO A 265 22.13 20.33 -1.59
CA PRO A 265 21.87 20.08 -3.01
C PRO A 265 23.12 19.82 -3.87
N SER A 266 24.22 20.51 -3.59
CA SER A 266 25.47 20.36 -4.34
C SER A 266 26.10 18.98 -4.18
N ASP A 267 25.97 18.38 -2.99
CA ASP A 267 26.53 17.07 -2.71
C ASP A 267 25.78 16.00 -3.51
N ILE A 268 24.44 16.07 -3.51
CA ILE A 268 23.58 15.17 -4.30
C ILE A 268 23.87 15.35 -5.80
N ARG A 269 23.97 16.60 -6.28
CA ARG A 269 24.31 16.87 -7.69
C ARG A 269 25.65 16.28 -8.11
N SER A 270 26.65 16.28 -7.23
CA SER A 270 27.97 15.69 -7.52
C SER A 270 27.98 14.16 -7.57
N LYS A 271 26.94 13.52 -7.02
CA LYS A 271 26.80 12.07 -6.91
C LYS A 271 25.83 11.50 -7.95
N LEU A 272 24.86 12.31 -8.37
CA LEU A 272 24.04 12.07 -9.54
C LEU A 272 24.92 11.79 -10.75
N GLY A 273 24.81 10.56 -11.27
CA GLY A 273 25.52 10.15 -12.48
C GLY A 273 25.13 10.97 -13.70
N SER A 274 23.94 11.58 -13.72
CA SER A 274 23.37 12.31 -14.86
C SER A 274 24.16 13.57 -15.21
N ASN A 275 24.63 13.67 -16.47
CA ASN A 275 25.26 14.88 -17.00
C ASN A 275 24.44 15.50 -18.14
N CYS A 276 23.60 16.48 -17.78
CA CYS A 276 22.80 17.21 -18.76
C CYS A 276 23.64 18.08 -19.71
N SER A 277 24.89 18.45 -19.35
CA SER A 277 25.69 19.39 -20.14
C SER A 277 26.05 18.86 -21.53
N ASP A 278 26.14 17.55 -21.67
CA ASP A 278 26.62 16.89 -22.90
C ASP A 278 25.49 16.70 -23.92
N ILE A 279 24.24 16.97 -23.53
CA ILE A 279 23.06 16.87 -24.39
C ILE A 279 23.09 18.01 -25.41
N SER A 280 23.26 17.72 -26.70
CA SER A 280 23.41 18.78 -27.71
C SER A 280 22.12 19.57 -27.97
N ASN A 281 20.95 18.93 -27.89
CA ASN A 281 19.66 19.56 -28.14
C ASN A 281 19.22 20.41 -26.93
N GLN A 282 18.99 21.72 -27.15
CA GLN A 282 18.64 22.64 -26.06
C GLN A 282 17.36 22.22 -25.31
N SER A 283 16.30 21.82 -26.02
CA SER A 283 15.05 21.43 -25.37
C SER A 283 15.19 20.15 -24.53
N HIS A 284 16.09 19.24 -24.92
CA HIS A 284 16.38 18.03 -24.15
C HIS A 284 17.22 18.37 -22.92
N ARG A 285 18.21 19.26 -23.10
CA ARG A 285 19.04 19.79 -22.01
C ARG A 285 18.18 20.46 -20.95
N ASP A 286 17.29 21.37 -21.35
CA ASP A 286 16.39 22.10 -20.44
C ASP A 286 15.56 21.12 -19.59
N ARG A 287 14.96 20.09 -20.21
CA ARG A 287 14.18 19.07 -19.47
C ARG A 287 15.02 18.24 -18.50
N CYS A 288 16.25 17.91 -18.88
CA CYS A 288 17.18 17.19 -18.01
C CYS A 288 17.56 18.05 -16.80
N GLU A 289 17.87 19.33 -17.02
CA GLU A 289 18.22 20.29 -15.97
C GLU A 289 17.04 20.52 -15.02
N ASP A 290 15.82 20.72 -15.55
CA ASP A 290 14.60 20.86 -14.74
C ASP A 290 14.36 19.63 -13.85
N TRP A 291 14.45 18.42 -14.42
CA TRP A 291 14.30 17.18 -13.65
C TRP A 291 15.39 17.04 -12.57
N GLN A 292 16.64 17.37 -12.91
CA GLN A 292 17.76 17.26 -11.99
C GLN A 292 17.59 18.22 -10.80
N ASP A 293 17.14 19.44 -11.05
CA ASP A 293 16.88 20.45 -10.02
C ASP A 293 15.77 19.97 -9.08
N ASP A 294 14.64 19.51 -9.63
CA ASP A 294 13.51 18.95 -8.89
C ASP A 294 13.94 17.76 -8.02
N TYR A 295 14.64 16.78 -8.60
CA TYR A 295 15.13 15.60 -7.88
C TYR A 295 16.09 15.98 -6.75
N VAL A 296 17.08 16.83 -7.03
CA VAL A 296 18.09 17.25 -6.05
C VAL A 296 17.45 17.96 -4.85
N HIS A 297 16.52 18.87 -5.11
CA HIS A 297 15.82 19.60 -4.06
C HIS A 297 14.94 18.68 -3.21
N TYR A 298 14.20 17.79 -3.86
CA TYR A 298 13.40 16.77 -3.17
C TYR A 298 14.27 15.87 -2.28
N GLN A 299 15.39 15.37 -2.81
CA GLN A 299 16.26 14.43 -2.12
C GLN A 299 17.00 15.11 -0.95
N SER A 300 17.48 16.34 -1.13
CA SER A 300 18.10 17.15 -0.06
C SER A 300 17.13 17.34 1.12
N ALA A 301 15.89 17.71 0.83
CA ALA A 301 14.88 17.88 1.87
C ALA A 301 14.49 16.55 2.53
N SER A 302 14.40 15.46 1.76
CA SER A 302 14.18 14.12 2.33
C SER A 302 15.34 13.65 3.22
N ASN A 303 16.57 14.00 2.88
CA ASN A 303 17.76 13.65 3.66
C ASN A 303 17.84 14.41 4.97
N ARG A 304 17.37 15.66 5.01
CA ARG A 304 17.34 16.47 6.23
C ARG A 304 16.16 16.15 7.14
N ASN A 305 14.98 15.94 6.55
CA ASN A 305 13.73 15.88 7.31
C ASN A 305 13.18 14.44 7.45
N GLY A 306 13.65 13.50 6.63
CA GLY A 306 13.05 12.16 6.50
C GLY A 306 11.78 12.20 5.67
N SER A 307 11.18 11.04 5.37
CA SER A 307 9.87 10.97 4.71
C SER A 307 8.96 9.96 5.39
N ALA A 308 7.85 10.46 5.93
CA ALA A 308 6.75 9.66 6.44
C ALA A 308 6.01 8.95 5.31
N TYR A 309 5.08 8.06 5.67
CA TYR A 309 4.13 7.52 4.68
C TYR A 309 3.37 8.66 4.02
N ALA A 310 3.41 8.68 2.70
CA ALA A 310 2.79 9.74 1.92
C ALA A 310 1.30 9.47 1.67
N LEU A 311 0.56 10.54 1.37
CA LEU A 311 -0.90 10.54 1.23
C LEU A 311 -1.34 10.76 -0.21
N GLY A 312 -2.53 10.26 -0.54
CA GLY A 312 -3.09 10.26 -1.90
C GLY A 312 -3.27 8.83 -2.40
N GLY A 313 -4.25 8.64 -3.27
CA GLY A 313 -4.58 7.33 -3.84
C GLY A 313 -5.79 6.66 -3.19
N SER A 314 -5.84 5.34 -3.29
CA SER A 314 -7.03 4.52 -2.96
C SER A 314 -7.32 4.37 -1.46
N ARG A 315 -6.33 4.63 -0.58
CA ARG A 315 -6.44 4.36 0.87
C ARG A 315 -6.63 5.60 1.73
N TYR A 316 -6.19 6.77 1.29
CA TYR A 316 -6.39 8.06 1.94
C TYR A 316 -6.29 9.16 0.90
N LEU A 317 -7.13 10.19 0.99
CA LEU A 317 -7.21 11.26 -0.01
C LEU A 317 -7.45 10.71 -1.43
N ARG A 318 -8.58 10.00 -1.58
CA ARG A 318 -9.05 9.52 -2.89
C ARG A 318 -9.40 10.70 -3.77
N SER A 319 -8.91 10.77 -5.00
CA SER A 319 -8.92 11.87 -6.01
C SER A 319 -7.54 12.44 -6.28
N TYR A 320 -6.56 12.16 -5.40
CA TYR A 320 -5.16 12.50 -5.62
C TYR A 320 -4.41 11.24 -6.06
N ARG A 321 -3.32 11.43 -6.82
CA ARG A 321 -2.48 10.31 -7.28
C ARG A 321 -1.93 9.51 -6.10
N GLU A 322 -1.66 8.23 -6.34
CA GLU A 322 -0.98 7.36 -5.37
C GLU A 322 0.27 8.06 -4.84
N GLY A 323 0.26 8.24 -3.51
CA GLY A 323 0.67 9.46 -2.83
C GLY A 323 1.66 10.43 -3.48
N ARG A 324 1.00 11.25 -4.28
CA ARG A 324 1.13 12.70 -4.32
C ARG A 324 1.85 13.35 -3.11
N PHE A 325 1.24 13.39 -1.93
CA PHE A 325 1.69 14.29 -0.87
C PHE A 325 2.74 13.67 0.04
N ARG A 326 3.95 14.22 0.05
CA ARG A 326 5.13 13.70 0.77
C ARG A 326 5.69 14.72 1.75
N GLY A 327 6.13 14.27 2.92
CA GLY A 327 6.67 15.13 3.98
C GLY A 327 7.25 14.30 5.12
N ALA A 328 7.88 14.96 6.09
CA ALA A 328 8.39 14.29 7.29
C ALA A 328 7.25 13.86 8.24
N HIS A 329 6.10 14.52 8.14
CA HIS A 329 4.90 14.23 8.93
C HIS A 329 3.68 14.14 8.01
N SER A 330 2.86 13.13 8.24
CA SER A 330 1.55 12.99 7.57
C SER A 330 0.46 12.56 8.54
N ARG A 331 -0.76 13.06 8.33
CA ARG A 331 -1.97 12.67 9.07
C ARG A 331 -3.13 12.54 8.11
N ALA A 332 -3.99 11.58 8.32
CA ALA A 332 -5.23 11.46 7.56
C ALA A 332 -6.41 11.04 8.44
N PHE A 333 -7.59 11.45 8.02
CA PHE A 333 -8.85 10.97 8.55
C PHE A 333 -9.78 10.61 7.39
N SER A 334 -10.48 9.49 7.53
CA SER A 334 -11.48 9.04 6.57
C SER A 334 -12.75 8.64 7.31
N SER A 335 -13.89 9.13 6.82
CA SER A 335 -15.21 8.75 7.30
C SER A 335 -16.01 8.16 6.16
N GLU A 336 -16.53 6.94 6.36
CA GLU A 336 -17.32 6.19 5.39
C GLU A 336 -18.66 5.80 5.99
N LEU A 337 -19.76 6.06 5.29
CA LEU A 337 -21.07 5.50 5.64
C LEU A 337 -21.37 4.34 4.70
N ARG A 338 -21.19 3.11 5.19
CA ARG A 338 -21.37 1.89 4.41
C ARG A 338 -22.81 1.43 4.47
N TRP A 339 -23.50 1.48 3.33
CA TRP A 339 -24.89 1.04 3.18
C TRP A 339 -24.99 -0.27 2.40
N THR A 340 -25.52 -1.30 3.05
CA THR A 340 -25.72 -2.63 2.46
C THR A 340 -26.99 -2.68 1.62
N LEU A 341 -26.82 -2.40 0.33
CA LEU A 341 -27.89 -2.38 -0.65
C LEU A 341 -28.51 -3.76 -0.84
N SER A 342 -27.72 -4.83 -0.85
CA SER A 342 -28.23 -6.19 -1.06
C SER A 342 -29.23 -6.63 0.01
N GLU A 343 -29.03 -6.23 1.27
CA GLU A 343 -29.96 -6.46 2.36
C GLU A 343 -31.19 -5.57 2.24
N THR A 344 -30.98 -4.29 1.95
CA THR A 344 -32.07 -3.30 1.84
C THR A 344 -33.02 -3.61 0.69
N LEU A 345 -32.49 -4.10 -0.43
CA LEU A 345 -33.24 -4.44 -1.64
C LEU A 345 -33.71 -5.91 -1.67
N GLY A 346 -33.33 -6.71 -0.67
CA GLY A 346 -33.72 -8.11 -0.56
C GLY A 346 -33.28 -8.97 -1.74
N ILE A 347 -32.08 -8.75 -2.30
CA ILE A 347 -31.60 -9.46 -3.50
C ILE A 347 -31.20 -10.90 -3.10
N PRO A 348 -31.98 -11.94 -3.48
CA PRO A 348 -31.83 -13.28 -2.90
C PRO A 348 -30.45 -13.94 -3.15
N TYR A 349 -29.81 -13.59 -4.27
CA TYR A 349 -28.48 -14.06 -4.63
C TYR A 349 -27.37 -13.59 -3.66
N PHE A 350 -27.58 -12.47 -2.97
CA PHE A 350 -26.61 -11.90 -2.03
C PHE A 350 -26.96 -12.23 -0.57
N THR A 351 -28.23 -12.13 -0.20
CA THR A 351 -28.67 -12.30 1.20
C THR A 351 -28.41 -13.69 1.78
N ASN A 352 -28.35 -14.73 0.95
CA ASN A 352 -28.23 -16.12 1.40
C ASN A 352 -26.85 -16.74 1.18
N SER A 353 -25.86 -15.96 0.71
CA SER A 353 -24.58 -16.52 0.22
C SER A 353 -23.34 -15.89 0.85
N GLY A 354 -23.47 -15.14 1.95
CA GLY A 354 -22.34 -14.42 2.56
C GLY A 354 -21.74 -13.34 1.65
N ARG A 355 -22.51 -12.90 0.65
CA ARG A 355 -22.13 -11.88 -0.33
C ARG A 355 -22.86 -10.59 0.00
N ALA A 356 -22.23 -9.46 -0.28
CA ALA A 356 -22.85 -8.16 -0.07
C ALA A 356 -22.56 -7.22 -1.24
N ILE A 357 -23.49 -6.29 -1.48
CA ILE A 357 -23.22 -5.09 -2.26
C ILE A 357 -23.39 -3.90 -1.32
N ASP A 358 -22.32 -3.14 -1.14
CA ASP A 358 -22.32 -1.92 -0.35
C ASP A 358 -22.16 -0.68 -1.25
N LEU A 359 -22.93 0.36 -0.98
CA LEU A 359 -22.67 1.72 -1.42
C LEU A 359 -22.05 2.49 -0.26
N VAL A 360 -20.93 3.17 -0.52
CA VAL A 360 -20.09 3.78 0.50
C VAL A 360 -19.74 5.22 0.12
N PRO A 361 -20.62 6.20 0.37
CA PRO A 361 -20.20 7.59 0.41
C PRO A 361 -19.10 7.79 1.46
N PHE A 362 -18.14 8.65 1.13
CA PHE A 362 -16.99 8.92 1.99
C PHE A 362 -16.51 10.36 1.94
N TRP A 363 -15.76 10.74 2.97
CA TRP A 363 -14.99 11.97 3.06
C TRP A 363 -13.59 11.65 3.61
N ASP A 364 -12.57 12.13 2.91
CA ASP A 364 -11.18 12.05 3.35
C ASP A 364 -10.63 13.46 3.59
N VAL A 365 -9.82 13.59 4.62
CA VAL A 365 -8.97 14.77 4.89
C VAL A 365 -7.56 14.30 5.21
N GLY A 366 -6.56 15.04 4.75
CA GLY A 366 -5.17 14.73 5.02
C GLY A 366 -4.31 15.98 5.12
N PHE A 367 -3.17 15.80 5.78
CA PHE A 367 -2.22 16.83 6.14
C PHE A 367 -0.82 16.29 5.93
N VAL A 368 0.06 17.05 5.29
CA VAL A 368 1.46 16.68 5.04
C VAL A 368 2.37 17.89 5.14
N ASN A 369 3.37 17.82 6.01
CA ASN A 369 4.37 18.88 6.13
C ASN A 369 5.71 18.33 6.63
N ASP A 370 6.79 19.04 6.34
CA ASP A 370 8.12 18.74 6.91
C ASP A 370 8.28 19.24 8.34
N PHE A 371 7.44 20.19 8.77
CA PHE A 371 7.47 20.73 10.13
C PHE A 371 6.16 20.38 10.83
N GLU A 372 6.24 19.62 11.91
CA GLU A 372 5.07 19.25 12.73
C GLU A 372 4.25 20.48 13.15
N SER A 373 4.92 21.58 13.51
CA SER A 373 4.27 22.86 13.88
C SER A 373 3.39 23.48 12.79
N LYS A 374 3.57 23.10 11.52
CA LYS A 374 2.82 23.60 10.36
C LYS A 374 1.96 22.50 9.71
N LEU A 375 1.87 21.32 10.33
CA LEU A 375 1.22 20.15 9.74
C LEU A 375 -0.22 20.46 9.35
N TYR A 376 -0.98 21.08 10.24
CA TYR A 376 -2.40 21.36 10.03
C TYR A 376 -2.70 22.53 9.09
N ASP A 377 -1.68 23.27 8.64
CA ASP A 377 -1.80 24.32 7.62
C ASP A 377 -1.92 23.72 6.20
N SER A 378 -1.63 22.42 6.07
CA SER A 378 -1.55 21.70 4.79
C SER A 378 -2.78 20.86 4.45
N ALA A 379 -3.96 21.27 4.91
CA ALA A 379 -5.18 20.50 4.72
C ALA A 379 -5.50 20.27 3.24
N ARG A 380 -5.79 19.01 2.90
CA ARG A 380 -6.40 18.60 1.63
C ARG A 380 -7.61 17.74 1.92
N ASN A 381 -8.63 17.84 1.08
CA ASN A 381 -9.88 17.11 1.24
C ASN A 381 -10.26 16.40 -0.05
N SER A 382 -11.04 15.34 0.09
CA SER A 382 -11.78 14.75 -1.02
C SER A 382 -13.06 14.07 -0.59
N PHE A 383 -14.00 13.99 -1.53
CA PHE A 383 -15.33 13.43 -1.31
C PHE A 383 -15.65 12.46 -2.44
N GLY A 384 -16.43 11.43 -2.15
CA GLY A 384 -16.81 10.49 -3.18
C GLY A 384 -17.73 9.40 -2.71
N ALA A 385 -17.87 8.39 -3.57
CA ALA A 385 -18.63 7.19 -3.27
C ALA A 385 -17.95 5.96 -3.86
N SER A 386 -18.11 4.82 -3.17
CA SER A 386 -17.62 3.53 -3.64
C SER A 386 -18.72 2.49 -3.66
N LEU A 387 -18.78 1.73 -4.76
CA LEU A 387 -19.53 0.47 -4.82
C LEU A 387 -18.58 -0.68 -4.50
N ARG A 388 -18.98 -1.52 -3.55
CA ARG A 388 -18.19 -2.68 -3.11
C ARG A 388 -19.03 -3.94 -3.24
N ALA A 389 -18.53 -4.94 -3.97
CA ALA A 389 -19.15 -6.25 -4.09
C ALA A 389 -18.26 -7.31 -3.46
N TYR A 390 -18.81 -8.07 -2.53
CA TYR A 390 -18.10 -9.07 -1.73
C TYR A 390 -18.43 -10.48 -2.23
N PHE A 391 -17.41 -11.19 -2.69
CA PHE A 391 -17.44 -12.57 -3.18
C PHE A 391 -16.29 -13.34 -2.53
N SER A 392 -16.41 -13.65 -1.24
CA SER A 392 -15.30 -14.21 -0.44
C SER A 392 -14.51 -15.30 -1.21
N PRO A 393 -13.17 -15.17 -1.30
CA PRO A 393 -12.30 -14.15 -0.69
C PRO A 393 -12.13 -12.86 -1.52
N THR A 394 -12.77 -12.76 -2.69
CA THR A 394 -12.63 -11.62 -3.62
C THR A 394 -13.53 -10.46 -3.22
N VAL A 395 -13.01 -9.24 -3.25
CA VAL A 395 -13.77 -8.00 -3.16
C VAL A 395 -13.50 -7.16 -4.40
N ILE A 396 -14.58 -6.71 -5.05
CA ILE A 396 -14.52 -5.75 -6.14
C ILE A 396 -14.91 -4.40 -5.57
N ARG A 397 -14.08 -3.38 -5.75
CA ARG A 397 -14.33 -2.01 -5.30
C ARG A 397 -14.14 -1.08 -6.48
N LEU A 398 -15.20 -0.34 -6.78
CA LEU A 398 -15.16 0.79 -7.72
C LEU A 398 -15.40 2.04 -6.89
N ALA A 399 -14.52 3.02 -6.96
CA ALA A 399 -14.67 4.29 -6.26
C ALA A 399 -14.50 5.45 -7.25
N TYR A 400 -15.34 6.46 -7.09
CA TYR A 400 -15.17 7.76 -7.70
C TYR A 400 -14.99 8.80 -6.59
N ALA A 401 -14.05 9.71 -6.80
CA ALA A 401 -13.72 10.75 -5.85
C ALA A 401 -13.41 12.06 -6.56
N THR A 402 -13.68 13.19 -5.90
CA THR A 402 -13.37 14.54 -6.36
C THR A 402 -12.66 15.33 -5.27
N GLY A 403 -11.72 16.19 -5.67
CA GLY A 403 -10.93 17.04 -4.79
C GLY A 403 -10.30 18.22 -5.54
N GLU A 404 -9.37 18.92 -4.90
CA GLU A 404 -8.80 20.17 -5.43
C GLU A 404 -7.97 19.99 -6.72
N GLU A 405 -7.44 18.78 -6.94
CA GLU A 405 -6.66 18.45 -8.14
C GLU A 405 -7.48 17.72 -9.23
N GLY A 406 -8.80 17.62 -9.04
CA GLY A 406 -9.72 17.01 -9.98
C GLY A 406 -10.29 15.69 -9.46
N ASP A 407 -10.68 14.85 -10.42
CA ASP A 407 -11.41 13.61 -10.16
C ASP A 407 -10.50 12.38 -10.25
N GLY A 408 -10.84 11.34 -9.49
CA GLY A 408 -10.18 10.04 -9.54
C GLY A 408 -11.19 8.90 -9.59
N ILE A 409 -10.91 7.92 -10.46
CA ILE A 409 -11.62 6.63 -10.48
C ILE A 409 -10.64 5.54 -10.08
N TYR A 410 -11.06 4.69 -9.16
CA TYR A 410 -10.28 3.58 -8.65
C TYR A 410 -11.08 2.29 -8.84
N LEU A 411 -10.48 1.29 -9.45
CA LEU A 411 -11.05 -0.06 -9.56
C LEU A 411 -10.08 -1.04 -8.97
N THR A 412 -10.55 -1.92 -8.11
CA THR A 412 -9.72 -2.97 -7.53
C THR A 412 -10.56 -4.24 -7.35
N ALA A 413 -10.14 -5.33 -7.96
CA ALA A 413 -10.74 -6.64 -7.82
C ALA A 413 -9.64 -7.62 -7.40
N GLY A 414 -9.80 -8.26 -6.24
CA GLY A 414 -8.80 -9.17 -5.68
C GLY A 414 -9.16 -9.55 -4.25
N ALA A 415 -8.23 -10.15 -3.51
CA ALA A 415 -8.43 -10.48 -2.10
C ALA A 415 -8.80 -9.23 -1.26
N ALA A 416 -9.63 -9.41 -0.22
CA ALA A 416 -10.09 -8.32 0.63
C ALA A 416 -8.91 -7.60 1.30
N TRP A 417 -8.54 -6.39 0.83
CA TRP A 417 -7.52 -5.57 1.49
C TRP A 417 -7.88 -5.07 2.88
#